data_AF-A0AAD3MLQ6-F1
#
_entry.id   AF-A0AAD3MLQ6-F1
#
_cell.length_a   1.000
_cell.length_b   1.000
_cell.length_c   1.000
_cell.angle_alpha   90.00
_cell.angle_beta   90.00
_cell.angle_gamma   90.00
#
_symmetry.space_group_name_H-M   'P 1'
#
loop_
_entity.id
_entity.type
_entity.pdbx_description
1 polymer ?
#
loop_
_entity_poly.entity_id
_entity_poly.type
_entity_poly.pdbx_seq_one_letter_code
_entity_poly.pdbx_strand_id
1 'polypeptide(L)'
;MEDDAPVIYGLEFQARALTAQTAETDAIRFLVGTQSLKFDNQIHIIDFDDENNIINKNVLLHQAGEIWHIGASPADKAVLTTCYNK
;
A
#
# COMPACT_ATOMS: atom_id res chain seq x y z
N MET A 1 0.56 -30.19 -5.41
CA MET A 1 0.78 -28.76 -5.67
C MET A 1 2.18 -28.48 -5.18
N GLU A 2 3.09 -28.03 -6.04
CA GLU A 2 4.28 -27.34 -5.54
C GLU A 2 3.76 -26.13 -4.76
N ASP A 3 4.15 -26.01 -3.49
CA ASP A 3 3.91 -24.79 -2.73
C ASP A 3 4.77 -23.71 -3.40
N ASP A 4 4.14 -22.81 -4.16
CA ASP A 4 4.82 -21.65 -4.71
C ASP A 4 5.48 -20.87 -3.57
N ALA A 5 6.75 -20.51 -3.75
CA ALA A 5 7.49 -19.79 -2.74
C ALA A 5 6.79 -18.45 -2.41
N PRO A 6 6.72 -18.05 -1.13
CA PRO A 6 6.06 -16.82 -0.74
C PRO A 6 6.81 -15.60 -1.31
N VAL A 7 6.07 -14.66 -1.87
CA VAL A 7 6.61 -13.37 -2.32
C VAL A 7 6.55 -12.37 -1.18
N ILE A 8 7.69 -11.80 -0.85
CA ILE A 8 7.84 -10.94 0.32
C ILE A 8 8.20 -9.53 -0.15
N TYR A 9 7.34 -8.58 0.21
CA TYR A 9 7.65 -7.16 0.08
C TYR A 9 8.07 -6.57 1.42
N GLY A 10 9.35 -6.18 1.53
CA GLY A 10 9.91 -5.53 2.71
C GLY A 10 9.68 -4.02 2.70
N LEU A 11 9.36 -3.47 3.87
CA LEU A 11 9.20 -2.03 4.07
C LEU A 11 10.38 -1.45 4.84
N GLU A 12 10.81 -0.25 4.45
CA GLU A 12 11.87 0.50 5.13
C GLU A 12 11.39 1.10 6.45
N PHE A 13 10.11 1.50 6.50
CA PHE A 13 9.47 2.07 7.68
C PHE A 13 8.35 1.16 8.18
N GLN A 14 8.00 1.31 9.46
CA GLN A 14 6.93 0.51 10.05
C GLN A 14 5.60 0.79 9.35
N ALA A 15 4.92 -0.25 8.90
CA ALA A 15 3.55 -0.16 8.40
C ALA A 15 2.57 0.05 9.56
N ARG A 16 1.50 0.79 9.31
CA ARG A 16 0.36 0.91 10.24
C ARG A 16 -0.97 0.59 9.59
N ALA A 17 -1.17 1.04 8.36
CA ALA A 17 -2.42 0.89 7.64
C ALA A 17 -2.22 0.07 6.36
N LEU A 18 -3.15 -0.84 6.06
CA LEU A 18 -3.18 -1.66 4.87
C LEU A 18 -4.63 -1.72 4.37
N THR A 19 -4.85 -1.53 3.08
CA THR A 19 -6.16 -1.74 2.46
C THR A 19 -6.03 -2.22 1.02
N ALA A 20 -6.99 -2.98 0.53
CA ALA A 20 -7.11 -3.30 -0.89
C ALA A 20 -7.61 -2.08 -1.66
N GLN A 21 -7.17 -1.91 -2.91
CA GLN A 21 -7.72 -0.89 -3.80
C GLN A 21 -8.98 -1.41 -4.48
N THR A 22 -10.13 -1.25 -3.83
CA THR A 22 -11.41 -1.87 -4.23
C THR A 22 -11.91 -1.51 -5.62
N ALA A 23 -11.64 -0.31 -6.12
CA ALA A 23 -11.99 0.11 -7.48
C ALA A 23 -11.02 -0.41 -8.57
N GLU A 24 -9.90 -1.05 -8.20
CA GLU A 24 -9.04 -1.77 -9.14
C GLU A 24 -9.53 -3.21 -9.27
N THR A 25 -10.12 -3.54 -10.41
CA THR A 25 -10.70 -4.86 -10.70
C THR A 25 -9.81 -5.72 -11.59
N ASP A 26 -8.80 -5.10 -12.22
CA ASP A 26 -7.98 -5.75 -13.24
C ASP A 26 -6.63 -6.22 -12.70
N ALA A 27 -6.29 -5.85 -11.45
CA ALA A 27 -5.02 -6.20 -10.81
C ALA A 27 -5.18 -6.38 -9.29
N ILE A 28 -4.36 -7.24 -8.70
CA ILE A 28 -4.29 -7.40 -7.25
C ILE A 28 -3.44 -6.26 -6.68
N ARG A 29 -4.11 -5.23 -6.16
CA ARG A 29 -3.44 -4.04 -5.64
C ARG A 29 -3.77 -3.71 -4.19
N PHE A 30 -2.73 -3.42 -3.41
CA PHE A 30 -2.83 -2.99 -2.03
C PHE A 30 -2.19 -1.61 -1.82
N LEU A 31 -2.73 -0.86 -0.86
CA LEU A 31 -2.17 0.40 -0.38
C LEU A 31 -1.67 0.20 1.05
N VAL A 32 -0.42 0.58 1.32
CA VAL A 32 0.22 0.48 2.64
C VAL A 32 0.68 1.85 3.11
N GLY A 33 0.21 2.29 4.27
CA GLY A 33 0.66 3.51 4.93
C GLY A 33 1.70 3.25 6.02
N THR A 34 2.76 4.06 6.04
CA THR A 34 3.80 3.99 7.07
C THR A 34 3.50 4.86 8.30
N GLN A 35 4.17 4.55 9.41
CA GLN A 35 4.25 5.40 10.60
C GLN A 35 5.72 5.67 10.97
N SER A 36 6.12 6.93 10.92
CA SER A 36 7.43 7.43 11.28
C SER A 36 7.28 8.80 11.90
N LEU A 37 7.94 9.00 13.04
CA LEU A 37 8.06 10.29 13.72
C LEU A 37 9.28 11.10 13.26
N LYS A 38 10.16 10.50 12.44
CA LYS A 38 11.47 11.08 12.07
C LYS A 38 11.57 11.47 10.60
N PHE A 39 10.79 10.81 9.74
CA PHE A 39 10.87 10.95 8.29
C PHE A 39 9.47 11.15 7.72
N ASP A 40 9.38 11.77 6.55
CA ASP A 40 8.13 11.85 5.78
C ASP A 40 7.57 10.43 5.61
N ASN A 41 6.28 10.28 5.89
CA ASN A 41 5.60 9.00 5.74
C ASN A 41 5.34 8.71 4.27
N GLN A 42 4.98 7.48 3.98
CA GLN A 42 4.85 6.99 2.62
C GLN A 42 3.57 6.17 2.48
N ILE A 43 2.96 6.27 1.30
CA ILE A 43 1.95 5.33 0.82
C ILE A 43 2.62 4.47 -0.24
N HIS A 44 2.78 3.19 0.04
CA HIS A 44 3.20 2.20 -0.93
C HIS A 44 1.97 1.65 -1.66
N ILE A 45 1.99 1.73 -2.98
CA ILE A 45 1.05 1.08 -3.87
C ILE A 45 1.74 -0.18 -4.35
N ILE A 46 1.20 -1.34 -3.99
CA ILE A 46 1.78 -2.66 -4.25
C ILE A 46 0.90 -3.37 -5.26
N ASP A 47 1.47 -3.72 -6.41
CA ASP A 47 0.84 -4.55 -7.43
C ASP A 47 1.43 -5.95 -7.35
N PHE A 48 0.59 -6.93 -7.07
CA PHE A 48 0.96 -8.33 -7.09
C PHE A 48 0.53 -8.97 -8.42
N ASP A 49 1.50 -9.52 -9.13
CA ASP A 49 1.31 -10.33 -10.32
C ASP A 49 1.36 -11.81 -9.88
N ASP A 50 0.19 -12.45 -9.81
CA ASP A 50 0.03 -13.83 -9.36
C ASP A 50 0.46 -14.85 -10.42
N GLU A 51 0.47 -14.49 -11.70
CA GLU A 51 0.94 -15.34 -12.78
C GLU A 51 2.48 -15.48 -12.76
N ASN A 52 3.18 -14.37 -12.54
CA ASN A 52 4.65 -14.34 -12.53
C ASN A 52 5.26 -14.43 -11.13
N ASN A 53 4.43 -14.36 -10.09
CA ASN A 53 4.83 -14.33 -8.68
C ASN A 53 5.79 -13.16 -8.38
N ILE A 54 5.48 -11.97 -8.90
CA ILE A 54 6.29 -10.75 -8.80
C ILE A 54 5.49 -9.63 -8.12
N ILE A 55 6.19 -8.81 -7.32
CA ILE A 55 5.62 -7.58 -6.75
C ILE A 55 6.25 -6.36 -7.43
N ASN A 56 5.39 -5.50 -7.96
CA ASN A 56 5.73 -4.16 -8.41
C ASN A 56 5.29 -3.12 -7.38
N LYS A 57 5.98 -1.98 -7.33
CA LYS A 57 5.66 -0.92 -6.36
C LYS A 57 5.72 0.47 -6.94
N ASN A 58 4.86 1.34 -6.40
CA ASN A 58 4.97 2.79 -6.49
C ASN A 58 4.89 3.39 -5.09
N VAL A 59 5.57 4.51 -4.85
CA VAL A 59 5.66 5.14 -3.53
C VAL A 59 5.28 6.61 -3.64
N LEU A 60 4.28 7.02 -2.86
CA LEU A 60 3.86 8.41 -2.73
C LEU A 60 4.32 8.95 -1.37
N LEU A 61 4.84 10.18 -1.35
CA LEU A 61 5.20 10.87 -0.11
C LEU A 61 3.93 11.38 0.59
N HIS A 62 3.89 11.20 1.90
CA HIS A 62 2.85 11.69 2.80
C HIS A 62 3.50 12.57 3.88
N GLN A 63 3.55 13.88 3.60
CA GLN A 63 4.22 14.86 4.44
C GLN A 63 3.34 15.41 5.56
N ALA A 64 2.07 14.96 5.64
CA ALA A 64 1.13 15.51 6.61
C ALA A 64 1.32 14.91 8.02
N GLY A 65 1.90 13.71 8.12
CA GLY A 65 2.20 13.05 9.38
C GLY A 65 2.12 11.52 9.28
N GLU A 66 2.00 10.84 10.42
CA GLU A 66 1.84 9.38 10.47
C GLU A 66 0.50 8.95 9.88
N ILE A 67 0.48 7.91 9.04
CA ILE A 67 -0.76 7.43 8.42
C ILE A 67 -1.47 6.47 9.37
N TRP A 68 -2.54 6.94 10.01
CA TRP A 68 -3.33 6.16 10.97
C TRP A 68 -4.36 5.27 10.31
N HIS A 69 -4.92 5.72 9.19
CA HIS A 69 -5.87 4.97 8.39
C HIS A 69 -5.76 5.35 6.92
N ILE A 70 -6.05 4.40 6.03
CA ILE A 70 -6.11 4.61 4.58
C ILE A 70 -7.40 3.99 4.04
N GLY A 71 -8.14 4.76 3.26
CA GLY A 71 -9.34 4.31 2.57
C GLY A 71 -9.14 4.38 1.06
N ALA A 72 -9.45 3.30 0.34
CA ALA A 72 -9.56 3.34 -1.11
C ALA A 72 -10.99 3.72 -1.51
N SER A 73 -11.14 4.57 -2.51
CA SER A 73 -12.47 4.82 -3.08
C SER A 73 -12.99 3.55 -3.75
N PRO A 74 -14.27 3.17 -3.51
CA PRO A 74 -14.88 2.02 -4.17
C PRO A 74 -15.31 2.32 -5.61
N ALA A 75 -15.31 3.58 -6.03
CA ALA A 75 -15.80 4.01 -7.35
C ALA A 75 -14.70 4.52 -8.29
N ASP A 76 -13.54 4.91 -7.74
CA ASP A 76 -12.45 5.50 -8.52
C ASP A 76 -11.09 5.09 -7.96
N LYS A 77 -10.32 4.31 -8.74
CA LYS A 77 -8.99 3.85 -8.35
C LYS A 77 -7.94 4.94 -8.25
N ALA A 78 -8.17 6.14 -8.78
CA ALA A 78 -7.28 7.26 -8.61
C ALA A 78 -7.47 7.99 -7.26
N VAL A 79 -8.51 7.63 -6.49
CA VAL A 79 -8.89 8.35 -5.28
C VAL A 79 -8.68 7.47 -4.04
N LEU A 80 -7.93 8.03 -3.08
CA LEU A 80 -7.75 7.47 -1.75
C LEU A 80 -7.88 8.58 -0.70
N THR A 81 -8.14 8.18 0.54
CA THR A 81 -8.16 9.07 1.71
C THR A 81 -7.19 8.57 2.76
N THR A 82 -6.64 9.48 3.55
CA THR A 82 -5.83 9.14 4.72
C THR A 82 -6.32 9.91 5.94
N CYS A 83 -6.31 9.27 7.11
CA CYS A 83 -6.36 9.94 8.39
C CYS A 83 -4.94 9.98 8.94
N TYR A 84 -4.48 11.14 9.37
CA TYR A 84 -3.10 11.31 9.83
C TYR A 84 -3.03 11.99 11.19
N ASN A 85 -1.94 11.71 11.90
CA ASN A 85 -1.54 12.44 13.09
C ASN A 85 -0.21 13.15 12.83
N LYS A 86 -0.11 14.40 13.30
CA LYS A 86 1.09 15.22 13.11
C LYS A 86 2.04 15.11 14.30
#